data_AF-A0A4U9J366-F1
#
_entry.id   AF-A0A4U9J366-F1
#
_cell.length_a   1.000
_cell.length_b   1.000
_cell.length_c   1.000
_cell.angle_alpha   90.00
_cell.angle_beta   90.00
_cell.angle_gamma   90.00
#
_symmetry.space_group_name_H-M   'P 1'
#
loop_
_entity.id
_entity.type
_entity.pdbx_description
1 polymer ?
#
loop_
_entity_poly.entity_id
_entity_poly.type
_entity_poly.pdbx_seq_one_letter_code
_entity_poly.pdbx_strand_id
1 'polypeptide(L)'
;MVFAGKVADKAGRQPVAITGAVIFALSSVLCSLAEESSLFLTGRFIQGVGAGGCYVVAFAILRDTLSAQRRAKVLSMMNGITCIIPVLAPVVGYLIMLKFPWQSLFWTMAAMGMLVFILSITVLRETHPGAQNRGHTASIPRTKSCSTASLSAGC
;
A
#
# COMPACT_ATOMS: atom_id res chain seq x y z
N MET A 1 -4.86 -4.92 -7.63
CA MET A 1 -3.72 -3.96 -7.75
C MET A 1 -4.04 -2.72 -8.61
N VAL A 2 -4.88 -2.79 -9.66
CA VAL A 2 -5.19 -1.61 -10.51
C VAL A 2 -6.07 -0.55 -9.82
N PHE A 3 -7.06 -0.97 -9.01
CA PHE A 3 -7.94 -0.05 -8.28
C PHE A 3 -7.24 0.66 -7.12
N ALA A 4 -6.41 -0.06 -6.36
CA ALA A 4 -5.67 0.51 -5.24
C ALA A 4 -4.66 1.58 -5.70
N GLY A 5 -4.02 1.40 -6.86
CA GLY A 5 -3.15 2.42 -7.47
C GLY A 5 -3.91 3.69 -7.85
N LYS A 6 -5.07 3.57 -8.50
CA LYS A 6 -5.90 4.74 -8.87
C LYS A 6 -6.47 5.50 -7.67
N VAL A 7 -6.78 4.80 -6.57
CA VAL A 7 -7.24 5.43 -5.32
C VAL A 7 -6.05 6.08 -4.58
N ALA A 8 -4.88 5.42 -4.55
CA ALA A 8 -3.66 5.97 -3.94
C ALA A 8 -3.14 7.22 -4.65
N ASP A 9 -3.23 7.28 -5.98
CA ASP A 9 -2.80 8.44 -6.77
C ASP A 9 -3.73 9.65 -6.61
N LYS A 10 -5.01 9.45 -6.27
CA LYS A 10 -5.98 10.54 -6.07
C LYS A 10 -6.06 11.04 -4.62
N ALA A 11 -5.83 10.17 -3.65
CA ALA A 11 -6.05 10.49 -2.23
C ALA A 11 -4.79 11.04 -1.53
N GLY A 12 -3.60 10.91 -2.13
CA GLY A 12 -2.34 11.17 -1.46
C GLY A 12 -1.85 9.93 -0.70
N ARG A 13 -0.54 9.72 -0.67
CA ARG A 13 0.08 8.48 -0.17
C ARG A 13 -0.12 8.24 1.32
N GLN A 14 -0.17 9.31 2.10
CA GLN A 14 -0.31 9.27 3.55
C GLN A 14 -1.69 8.76 4.02
N PRO A 15 -2.83 9.31 3.55
CA PRO A 15 -4.14 8.82 3.99
C PRO A 15 -4.42 7.37 3.58
N VAL A 16 -3.85 6.87 2.48
CA VAL A 16 -4.06 5.46 2.08
C VAL A 16 -3.28 4.48 2.98
N ALA A 17 -2.06 4.82 3.40
CA ALA A 17 -1.33 4.02 4.38
C ALA A 17 -2.07 3.97 5.73
N ILE A 18 -2.54 5.13 6.20
CA ILE A 18 -3.25 5.26 7.48
C ILE A 18 -4.57 4.48 7.45
N THR A 19 -5.39 4.65 6.39
CA THR A 19 -6.67 3.92 6.28
C THR A 19 -6.47 2.41 6.19
N GLY A 20 -5.48 1.93 5.43
CA GLY A 20 -5.14 0.51 5.37
C GLY A 20 -4.73 -0.06 6.74
N ALA A 21 -3.90 0.68 7.48
CA ALA A 21 -3.45 0.26 8.81
C ALA A 21 -4.58 0.25 9.84
N VAL A 22 -5.47 1.24 9.81
CA VAL A 22 -6.68 1.29 10.66
C VAL A 22 -7.60 0.12 10.36
N ILE A 23 -7.90 -0.13 9.08
CA ILE A 23 -8.75 -1.26 8.65
C ILE A 23 -8.16 -2.59 9.13
N PHE A 24 -6.84 -2.76 8.99
CA PHE A 24 -6.14 -3.96 9.44
C PHE A 24 -6.20 -4.13 10.97
N ALA A 25 -5.96 -3.06 11.74
CA ALA A 25 -6.02 -3.10 13.20
C ALA A 25 -7.43 -3.42 13.70
N LEU A 26 -8.46 -2.73 13.19
CA LEU A 26 -9.87 -2.96 13.54
C LEU A 26 -10.29 -4.39 13.20
N SER A 27 -9.92 -4.88 12.01
CA SER A 27 -10.24 -6.26 11.60
C SER A 27 -9.55 -7.29 12.50
N SER A 28 -8.33 -7.02 12.96
CA SER A 28 -7.59 -7.92 13.85
C SER A 28 -8.25 -8.01 15.23
N VAL A 29 -8.74 -6.90 15.76
CA VAL A 29 -9.51 -6.86 17.01
C VAL A 29 -10.84 -7.58 16.85
N LEU A 30 -11.57 -7.33 15.74
CA LEU A 30 -12.82 -8.04 15.42
C LEU A 30 -12.61 -9.56 15.33
N CYS A 31 -11.53 -10.02 14.70
CA CYS A 31 -11.19 -11.44 14.64
C CYS A 31 -10.84 -12.05 16.01
N SER A 32 -10.33 -11.25 16.96
CA SER A 32 -10.02 -11.73 18.31
C SER A 32 -11.27 -11.94 19.18
N LEU A 33 -12.34 -11.20 18.89
CA LEU A 33 -13.64 -11.24 19.56
C LEU A 33 -14.65 -12.11 18.81
N ALA A 34 -14.26 -12.69 17.66
CA ALA A 34 -15.15 -13.46 16.83
C ALA A 34 -15.46 -14.82 17.46
N GLU A 35 -16.69 -14.97 17.94
CA GLU A 35 -17.24 -16.26 18.42
C GLU A 35 -17.84 -17.08 17.26
N GLU A 36 -18.18 -16.41 16.15
CA GLU A 36 -18.83 -17.01 14.98
C GLU A 36 -17.87 -17.14 13.78
N SER A 37 -17.92 -18.29 13.10
CA SER A 37 -17.05 -18.58 11.94
C SER A 37 -17.27 -17.60 10.78
N SER A 38 -18.51 -17.16 10.56
CA SER A 38 -18.85 -16.19 9.52
C SER A 38 -18.22 -14.82 9.79
N LEU A 39 -18.29 -14.33 11.03
CA LEU A 39 -17.71 -13.06 11.45
C LEU A 39 -16.18 -13.08 11.29
N PHE A 40 -15.57 -14.20 11.66
CA PHE A 40 -14.14 -14.42 11.51
C PHE A 40 -13.69 -14.39 10.04
N LEU A 41 -14.44 -15.04 9.14
CA LEU A 41 -14.12 -15.06 7.71
C LEU A 41 -14.26 -13.67 7.08
N THR A 42 -15.33 -12.94 7.42
CA THR A 42 -15.51 -11.55 6.97
C THR A 42 -14.38 -10.66 7.51
N GLY A 43 -14.00 -10.82 8.78
CA GLY A 43 -12.86 -10.11 9.37
C GLY A 43 -11.55 -10.39 8.64
N ARG A 44 -11.29 -11.64 8.26
CA ARG A 44 -10.11 -12.02 7.46
C ARG A 44 -10.13 -11.40 6.06
N PHE A 45 -11.29 -11.33 5.43
CA PHE A 45 -11.43 -10.68 4.12
C PHE A 45 -11.06 -9.19 4.22
N ILE A 46 -11.62 -8.48 5.20
CA ILE A 46 -11.35 -7.06 5.43
C ILE A 46 -9.88 -6.83 5.83
N GLN A 47 -9.34 -7.69 6.69
CA GLN A 47 -7.92 -7.66 7.08
C GLN A 47 -6.99 -7.80 5.86
N GLY A 48 -7.32 -8.70 4.93
CA GLY A 48 -6.58 -8.88 3.68
C GLY A 48 -6.62 -7.65 2.78
N VAL A 49 -7.78 -6.99 2.67
CA VAL A 49 -7.92 -5.73 1.92
C VAL A 49 -7.05 -4.62 2.53
N GLY A 50 -7.05 -4.47 3.86
CA GLY A 50 -6.20 -3.52 4.57
C GLY A 50 -4.71 -3.79 4.37
N ALA A 51 -4.28 -5.04 4.54
CA ALA A 51 -2.89 -5.46 4.35
C ALA A 51 -2.40 -5.23 2.91
N GLY A 52 -3.22 -5.58 1.91
CA GLY A 52 -2.91 -5.35 0.50
C GLY A 52 -2.76 -3.86 0.17
N GLY A 53 -3.62 -3.01 0.75
CA GLY A 53 -3.52 -1.55 0.61
C GLY A 53 -2.20 -1.00 1.15
N CYS A 54 -1.84 -1.39 2.38
CA CYS A 54 -0.57 -0.99 2.99
C CYS A 54 0.65 -1.44 2.16
N TYR A 55 0.64 -2.68 1.68
CA TYR A 55 1.73 -3.23 0.87
C TYR A 55 1.96 -2.43 -0.42
N VAL A 56 0.88 -2.09 -1.14
CA VAL A 56 0.96 -1.31 -2.38
C VAL A 56 1.51 0.10 -2.11
N VAL A 57 1.03 0.77 -1.06
CA VAL A 57 1.52 2.13 -0.72
C VAL A 57 2.99 2.09 -0.30
N ALA A 58 3.41 1.12 0.50
CA ALA A 58 4.81 0.95 0.90
C ALA A 58 5.72 0.74 -0.32
N PHE A 59 5.30 -0.12 -1.26
CA PHE A 59 6.03 -0.32 -2.51
C PHE A 59 6.05 0.91 -3.41
N ALA A 60 4.98 1.69 -3.45
CA ALA A 60 4.91 2.94 -4.21
C ALA A 60 5.88 3.99 -3.64
N ILE A 61 5.86 4.22 -2.33
CA ILE A 61 6.78 5.14 -1.65
C ILE A 61 8.22 4.73 -1.91
N LEU A 62 8.55 3.45 -1.74
CA LEU A 62 9.89 2.93 -1.98
C LEU A 62 10.37 3.14 -3.42
N ARG A 63 9.48 3.08 -4.41
CA ARG A 63 9.83 3.32 -5.81
C ARG A 63 10.06 4.80 -6.13
N ASP A 64 9.41 5.70 -5.42
CA ASP A 64 9.54 7.14 -5.66
C ASP A 64 10.68 7.79 -4.87
N THR A 65 11.00 7.26 -3.68
CA THR A 65 12.08 7.80 -2.85
C THR A 65 13.46 7.32 -3.29
N LEU A 66 13.57 6.23 -4.06
CA LEU A 66 14.84 5.65 -4.47
C LEU A 66 15.22 5.96 -5.93
N SER A 67 16.47 6.35 -6.14
CA SER A 67 17.08 6.45 -7.47
C SER A 67 17.18 5.08 -8.16
N ALA A 68 17.19 5.09 -9.50
CA ALA A 68 17.13 3.86 -10.32
C ALA A 68 18.18 2.80 -9.96
N GLN A 69 19.42 3.21 -9.65
CA GLN A 69 20.50 2.30 -9.24
C GLN A 69 20.29 1.72 -7.83
N ARG A 70 19.79 2.51 -6.88
CA ARG A 70 19.55 2.05 -5.50
C ARG A 70 18.26 1.21 -5.40
N ARG A 71 17.30 1.44 -6.30
CA ARG A 71 16.02 0.72 -6.37
C ARG A 71 16.20 -0.79 -6.55
N ALA A 72 17.04 -1.22 -7.48
CA ALA A 72 17.27 -2.64 -7.75
C ALA A 72 17.83 -3.38 -6.53
N LYS A 73 18.80 -2.77 -5.83
CA LYS A 73 19.40 -3.33 -4.61
C LYS A 73 18.38 -3.49 -3.48
N VAL A 74 17.58 -2.46 -3.22
CA VAL A 74 16.58 -2.52 -2.15
C VAL A 74 15.43 -3.45 -2.49
N LEU A 75 14.99 -3.49 -3.76
CA LEU A 75 13.97 -4.44 -4.21
C LEU A 75 14.43 -5.90 -4.05
N SER A 76 15.70 -6.19 -4.35
CA SER A 76 16.31 -7.51 -4.11
C SER A 76 16.32 -7.87 -2.62
N MET A 77 16.68 -6.91 -1.74
CA MET A 77 16.60 -7.12 -0.29
C MET A 77 15.16 -7.40 0.19
N MET A 78 14.17 -6.66 -0.30
CA MET A 78 12.76 -6.89 0.02
C MET A 78 12.26 -8.27 -0.42
N ASN A 79 12.69 -8.73 -1.59
CA ASN A 79 12.37 -10.07 -2.06
C ASN A 79 12.99 -11.13 -1.14
N GLY A 80 14.25 -10.95 -0.72
CA GLY A 80 14.88 -11.84 0.26
C GLY A 80 14.11 -11.91 1.58
N ILE A 81 13.69 -10.76 2.11
CA ILE A 81 12.86 -10.69 3.33
C ILE A 81 11.53 -11.42 3.12
N THR A 82 10.89 -11.24 1.96
CA THR A 82 9.62 -11.91 1.60
C THR A 82 9.75 -13.43 1.54
N CYS A 83 10.93 -13.98 1.23
CA CYS A 83 11.18 -15.42 1.28
C CYS A 83 11.41 -15.95 2.70
N ILE A 84 12.01 -15.15 3.59
CA ILE A 84 12.34 -15.56 4.96
C ILE A 84 11.11 -15.47 5.88
N ILE A 85 10.27 -14.44 5.70
CA ILE A 85 9.08 -14.21 6.54
C ILE A 85 8.15 -15.45 6.63
N PRO A 86 7.78 -16.13 5.54
CA PRO A 86 6.90 -17.30 5.60
C PRO A 86 7.49 -18.48 6.37
N VAL A 87 8.81 -18.55 6.51
CA VAL A 87 9.50 -19.59 7.30
C VAL A 87 9.51 -19.22 8.78
N LEU A 88 9.77 -17.94 9.11
CA LEU A 88 9.82 -17.48 10.50
C LEU A 88 8.43 -17.33 11.13
N ALA A 89 7.44 -16.87 10.36
CA ALA A 89 6.08 -16.64 10.83
C ALA A 89 5.43 -17.86 11.52
N PRO A 90 5.45 -19.08 10.96
CA PRO A 90 4.88 -20.26 11.61
C PRO A 90 5.68 -20.69 12.85
N VAL A 91 7.00 -20.50 12.87
CA VAL A 91 7.84 -20.82 14.04
C VAL A 91 7.45 -19.92 15.22
N VAL A 92 7.34 -18.62 14.98
CA VAL A 92 6.90 -17.66 16.01
C VAL A 92 5.46 -17.93 16.41
N GLY A 93 4.57 -18.19 15.45
CA GLY A 93 3.17 -18.51 15.74
C GLY A 93 3.02 -19.77 16.58
N TYR A 94 3.80 -20.80 16.29
CA TYR A 94 3.82 -22.05 17.06
C TYR A 94 4.30 -21.82 18.50
N LEU A 95 5.38 -21.06 18.69
CA LEU A 95 5.88 -20.73 20.03
C LEU A 95 4.85 -19.99 20.89
N ILE A 96 4.05 -19.10 20.28
CA ILE A 96 2.96 -18.38 20.97
C ILE A 96 1.85 -19.35 21.38
N MET A 97 1.47 -20.29 20.50
CA MET A 97 0.44 -21.29 20.78
C MET A 97 0.79 -22.28 21.90
N LEU A 98 2.07 -22.46 22.23
CA LEU A 98 2.48 -23.35 23.31
C LEU A 98 2.13 -22.80 24.71
N LYS A 99 1.97 -21.48 24.85
CA LYS A 99 1.75 -20.81 26.14
C LYS A 99 0.43 -20.06 26.23
N PHE A 100 -0.15 -19.70 25.09
CA PHE A 100 -1.29 -18.80 25.02
C PHE A 100 -2.42 -19.37 24.16
N PRO A 101 -3.68 -18.95 24.39
CA PRO A 101 -4.80 -19.41 23.60
C PRO A 101 -4.78 -18.79 22.19
N TRP A 102 -5.51 -19.40 21.25
CA TRP A 102 -5.49 -19.08 19.81
C TRP A 102 -5.73 -17.60 19.46
N GLN A 103 -6.48 -16.89 20.30
CA GLN A 103 -6.77 -15.46 20.18
C GLN A 103 -5.49 -14.60 20.24
N SER A 104 -4.42 -15.11 20.86
CA SER A 104 -3.17 -14.37 21.05
C SER A 104 -2.41 -14.13 19.74
N LEU A 105 -2.64 -14.98 18.73
CA LEU A 105 -2.16 -14.71 17.37
C LEU A 105 -2.81 -13.45 16.79
N PHE A 106 -4.11 -13.26 17.04
CA PHE A 106 -4.84 -12.07 16.58
C PHE A 106 -4.41 -10.81 17.31
N TRP A 107 -4.16 -10.90 18.61
CA TRP A 107 -3.57 -9.79 19.37
C TRP A 107 -2.17 -9.43 18.87
N THR A 108 -1.34 -10.41 18.54
CA THR A 108 -0.01 -10.16 17.96
C THR A 108 -0.12 -9.47 16.60
N MET A 109 -1.05 -9.91 15.75
CA MET A 109 -1.34 -9.25 14.47
C MET A 109 -1.88 -7.83 14.67
N ALA A 110 -2.79 -7.62 15.63
CA ALA A 110 -3.33 -6.30 15.96
C ALA A 110 -2.22 -5.35 16.45
N ALA A 111 -1.31 -5.84 17.30
CA ALA A 111 -0.16 -5.09 17.78
C ALA A 111 0.78 -4.73 16.62
N MET A 112 1.04 -5.65 15.69
CA MET A 112 1.83 -5.36 14.49
C MET A 112 1.14 -4.33 13.59
N GLY A 113 -0.18 -4.42 13.43
CA GLY A 113 -0.99 -3.43 12.71
C GLY A 113 -0.92 -2.04 13.34
N MET A 114 -1.00 -1.98 14.66
CA MET A 114 -0.86 -0.74 15.43
C MET A 114 0.57 -0.17 15.30
N LEU A 115 1.60 -1.01 15.34
CA LEU A 115 2.97 -0.58 15.09
C LEU A 115 3.11 0.01 13.69
N VAL A 116 2.55 -0.63 12.67
CA VAL A 116 2.54 -0.10 11.30
C VAL A 116 1.76 1.21 11.20
N PHE A 117 0.65 1.35 11.93
CA PHE A 117 -0.09 2.61 12.02
C PHE A 117 0.76 3.73 12.63
N ILE A 118 1.44 3.45 13.76
CA ILE A 118 2.35 4.38 14.44
C ILE A 118 3.54 4.75 13.53
N LEU A 119 4.13 3.78 12.86
CA LEU A 119 5.20 4.01 11.88
C LEU A 119 4.68 4.84 10.71
N SER A 120 3.46 4.61 10.24
CA SER A 120 2.88 5.39 9.15
C SER A 120 2.71 6.85 9.56
N ILE A 121 2.19 7.16 10.76
CA ILE A 121 2.03 8.55 11.21
C ILE A 121 3.37 9.24 11.54
N THR A 122 4.39 8.49 11.98
CA THR A 122 5.69 9.05 12.36
C THR A 122 6.67 9.18 11.18
N VAL A 123 6.67 8.21 10.26
CA VAL A 123 7.57 8.16 9.09
C VAL A 123 6.97 8.88 7.89
N LEU A 124 5.66 8.79 7.63
CA LEU A 124 4.99 9.59 6.58
C LEU A 124 4.54 10.95 7.13
N ARG A 125 5.18 11.46 8.18
CA ARG A 125 4.87 12.79 8.71
C ARG A 125 5.29 13.83 7.68
N GLU A 126 4.28 14.30 6.95
CA GLU A 126 4.26 15.44 6.06
C GLU A 126 5.05 15.31 4.75
N THR A 127 4.35 14.83 3.71
CA THR A 127 4.62 15.25 2.32
C THR A 127 3.51 16.17 1.82
N HIS A 128 3.07 17.13 2.64
CA HIS A 128 2.20 18.23 2.21
C HIS A 128 2.60 19.58 2.84
N PRO A 129 3.65 20.23 2.33
CA PRO A 129 3.60 21.65 2.07
C PRO A 129 3.24 21.84 0.59
N GLY A 130 1.99 22.19 0.32
CA GLY A 130 1.59 22.75 -0.98
C GLY A 130 0.89 21.80 -1.93
N ALA A 131 -0.41 21.58 -1.71
CA ALA A 131 -1.37 21.57 -2.82
C ALA A 131 -1.51 23.02 -3.36
N GLN A 132 -0.39 23.63 -3.77
CA GLN A 132 -0.35 24.93 -4.41
C GLN A 132 0.05 24.71 -5.87
N ASN A 133 -0.87 25.03 -6.78
CA ASN A 133 -0.65 25.20 -8.22
C ASN A 133 -0.38 23.95 -9.07
N ARG A 134 -1.48 23.31 -9.50
CA ARG A 134 -1.66 22.98 -10.93
C ARG A 134 -2.89 23.69 -11.51
N GLY A 135 -2.92 25.00 -11.32
CA GLY A 135 -3.31 25.91 -12.39
C GLY A 135 -2.22 25.89 -13.45
N HIS A 136 -2.24 24.88 -14.31
CA HIS A 136 -1.56 24.96 -15.60
C HIS A 136 -2.50 24.36 -16.63
N THR A 137 -3.43 25.22 -17.05
CA THR A 137 -3.91 25.38 -18.41
C THR A 137 -3.15 24.47 -19.39
N ALA A 138 -3.64 23.24 -19.57
CA ALA A 138 -3.38 22.52 -20.80
C ALA A 138 -4.23 23.19 -21.88
N SER A 139 -3.75 24.33 -22.38
CA SER A 139 -4.19 24.87 -23.65
C SER A 139 -3.92 23.79 -24.68
N ILE A 140 -4.97 23.07 -25.06
CA ILE A 140 -5.01 22.24 -26.26
C ILE A 140 -4.58 23.16 -27.40
N PRO A 141 -3.43 22.94 -28.06
CA PRO A 141 -3.19 23.61 -29.33
C PRO A 141 -4.24 23.04 -30.27
N ARG A 142 -5.22 23.87 -30.65
CA ARG A 142 -6.07 23.59 -31.81
C ARG A 142 -5.12 23.35 -32.99
N THR A 143 -4.87 22.10 -33.34
CA THR A 143 -4.37 21.74 -34.66
C THR A 143 -5.47 22.13 -35.63
N LYS A 144 -5.38 23.37 -36.14
CA LYS A 144 -6.13 23.79 -37.30
C LYS A 144 -5.69 22.85 -38.43
N SER A 145 -6.57 21.91 -38.78
CA SER A 145 -6.59 21.29 -40.09
C SER A 145 -6.73 22.43 -41.10
N CYS A 146 -5.60 22.87 -41.63
CA CYS A 146 -5.55 23.77 -42.76
C CYS A 146 -5.17 22.92 -43.97
N SER A 147 -6.21 22.54 -44.69
CA SER A 147 -6.18 22.04 -46.06
C SER A 147 -5.40 23.00 -46.95
N THR A 148 -4.38 22.49 -47.66
CA THR A 148 -3.87 22.97 -48.97
C THR A 148 -2.71 22.01 -49.33
N ALA A 149 -2.90 21.01 -50.18
CA ALA A 149 -2.89 21.14 -51.65
C ALA A 149 -1.65 21.91 -52.14
N SER A 150 -0.67 21.17 -52.68
CA SER A 150 0.37 21.55 -53.68
C SER A 150 1.67 20.81 -53.32
N LEU A 151 2.09 19.75 -54.02
CA LEU A 151 2.73 19.71 -55.34
C LEU A 151 4.19 19.28 -55.18
N SER A 152 4.66 18.45 -56.12
CA SER A 152 6.04 18.41 -56.64
C SER A 152 7.08 17.50 -55.95
N ALA A 153 7.23 16.31 -56.57
CA ALA A 153 8.44 15.84 -57.27
C ALA A 153 9.77 15.60 -56.53
N GLY A 154 10.38 14.46 -56.87
CA GLY A 154 11.75 14.04 -56.52
C GLY A 154 11.75 12.52 -56.42
N CYS A 155 11.79 11.78 -57.53
CA CYS A 155 13.02 11.35 -58.25
C CYS A 155 13.91 10.45 -57.40
#